data_AF-A0A432CQN3-F1
#
_entry.id   AF-A0A432CQN3-F1
#
_cell.length_a   1.000
_cell.length_b   1.000
_cell.length_c   1.000
_cell.angle_alpha   90.00
_cell.angle_beta   90.00
_cell.angle_gamma   90.00
#
_symmetry.space_group_name_H-M   'P 1'
#
loop_
_entity.id
_entity.type
_entity.pdbx_description
1 polymer ?
#
loop_
_entity_poly.entity_id
_entity_poly.type
_entity_poly.pdbx_seq_one_letter_code
_entity_poly.pdbx_strand_id
1 'polypeptide(L)'
;MKNIFLLLTFFFSFMSVGQVNPGYLLVDAKTAAIPANSTTSTEAIANYINANFKTETDKIRADFYWTASNISYDVANRYAVNSHETGAEKITKTLKTKKGVCIHYATVFNALVQKIGIQSYIIEGYTKQNGKISDLAHAWTAAEIDKKRLYC
;
A
#
# COMPACT_ATOMS: atom_id res chain seq x y z
N MET A 1 16.47 -41.33 20.00
CA MET A 1 16.86 -40.71 18.72
C MET A 1 15.70 -40.06 17.93
N LYS A 2 14.42 -40.36 18.22
CA LYS A 2 13.26 -39.72 17.55
C LYS A 2 12.95 -38.28 17.99
N ASN A 3 13.35 -37.90 19.22
CA ASN A 3 13.00 -36.60 19.82
C ASN A 3 14.00 -35.47 19.48
N ILE A 4 15.17 -35.78 18.90
CA ILE A 4 16.15 -34.78 18.45
C ILE A 4 15.78 -34.23 17.06
N PHE A 5 15.11 -35.04 16.23
CA PHE A 5 14.66 -34.61 14.90
C PHE A 5 13.50 -33.60 14.98
N LEU A 6 12.67 -33.67 16.03
CA LEU A 6 11.56 -32.74 16.26
C LEU A 6 12.02 -31.33 16.70
N LEU A 7 13.20 -31.23 17.32
CA LEU A 7 13.78 -29.95 17.77
C LEU A 7 14.45 -29.19 16.61
N LEU A 8 14.92 -29.89 15.58
CA LEU A 8 15.52 -29.27 14.39
C LEU A 8 14.49 -28.67 13.43
N THR A 9 13.27 -29.20 13.41
CA THR A 9 12.19 -28.65 12.56
C THR A 9 11.55 -27.38 13.12
N PHE A 10 11.74 -27.05 14.40
CA PHE A 10 11.15 -25.85 15.01
C PHE A 10 12.02 -24.59 14.86
N PHE A 11 13.29 -24.74 14.47
CA PHE A 11 14.20 -23.60 14.31
C PHE A 11 14.18 -22.98 12.90
N PHE A 12 13.57 -23.66 11.92
CA PHE A 12 13.61 -23.23 10.51
C PHE A 12 12.43 -22.33 10.09
N SER A 13 11.46 -22.10 10.97
CA SER A 13 10.24 -21.34 10.66
C SER A 13 10.31 -19.84 10.99
N PHE A 14 11.43 -19.34 11.52
CA PHE A 14 11.56 -17.92 11.93
C PHE A 14 12.35 -17.03 10.95
N MET A 15 12.81 -17.54 9.81
CA MET A 15 13.49 -16.74 8.79
C MET A 15 12.62 -16.55 7.55
N SER A 16 11.40 -16.04 7.73
CA SER A 16 10.70 -15.36 6.65
C SER A 16 11.19 -13.91 6.62
N VAL A 17 12.42 -13.71 6.12
CA VAL A 17 12.88 -12.37 5.76
C VAL A 17 12.23 -12.07 4.42
N GLY A 18 11.11 -11.33 4.44
CA GLY A 18 10.56 -10.73 3.23
C GLY A 18 11.65 -9.93 2.53
N GLN A 19 11.71 -9.96 1.20
CA GLN A 19 12.74 -9.27 0.42
C GLN A 19 12.70 -7.76 0.68
N VAL A 20 13.48 -7.28 1.67
CA VAL A 20 13.74 -5.86 1.83
C VAL A 20 14.78 -5.51 0.78
N ASN A 21 14.36 -4.84 -0.29
CA ASN A 21 15.30 -4.27 -1.24
C ASN A 21 16.13 -3.22 -0.48
N PRO A 22 17.46 -3.42 -0.30
CA PRO A 22 18.28 -2.49 0.48
C PRO A 22 18.24 -1.06 -0.11
N GLY A 23 17.86 -0.91 -1.38
CA GLY A 23 17.71 0.38 -2.05
C GLY A 23 16.64 1.31 -1.45
N TYR A 24 15.62 0.78 -0.76
CA TYR A 24 14.51 1.60 -0.24
C TYR A 24 14.54 1.87 1.26
N LEU A 25 15.51 1.32 2.00
CA LEU A 25 15.58 1.49 3.46
C LEU A 25 15.56 2.95 3.90
N LEU A 26 16.27 3.81 3.18
CA LEU A 26 16.33 5.25 3.49
C LEU A 26 14.99 5.95 3.22
N VAL A 27 14.33 5.60 2.11
CA VAL A 27 13.01 6.15 1.74
C VAL A 27 11.96 5.71 2.76
N ASP A 28 11.95 4.43 3.12
CA ASP A 28 11.03 3.85 4.09
C ASP A 28 11.22 4.48 5.48
N ALA A 29 12.47 4.56 5.97
CA ALA A 29 12.78 5.16 7.26
C ALA A 29 12.39 6.65 7.32
N LYS A 30 12.63 7.40 6.24
CA LYS A 30 12.25 8.81 6.16
C LYS A 30 10.73 8.98 6.10
N THR A 31 10.04 8.13 5.37
CA THR A 31 8.57 8.13 5.28
C THR A 31 7.93 7.72 6.61
N ALA A 32 8.51 6.77 7.34
CA ALA A 32 8.07 6.38 8.68
C ALA A 32 8.13 7.54 9.69
N ALA A 33 8.96 8.54 9.44
CA ALA A 33 9.13 9.73 10.28
C ALA A 33 8.14 10.87 9.94
N ILE A 34 7.11 10.63 9.12
CA ILE A 34 6.04 11.61 8.89
C ILE A 34 5.33 11.91 10.22
N PRO A 35 5.24 13.19 10.65
CA PRO A 35 4.56 13.56 11.88
C PRO A 35 3.10 13.11 11.88
N ALA A 36 2.61 12.58 13.01
CA ALA A 36 1.26 12.02 13.10
C ALA A 36 0.16 13.03 12.71
N ASN A 37 0.30 14.30 13.07
CA ASN A 37 -0.62 15.38 12.69
C ASN A 37 -0.67 15.62 11.17
N SER A 38 0.42 15.36 10.45
CA SER A 38 0.50 15.44 8.99
C SER A 38 -0.08 14.21 8.27
N THR A 39 -0.56 13.19 9.00
CA THR A 39 -1.18 11.98 8.40
C THR A 39 -2.71 12.05 8.30
N THR A 40 -3.29 13.22 8.56
CA THR A 40 -4.74 13.45 8.63
C THR A 40 -5.37 13.85 7.30
N SER A 41 -4.56 14.25 6.32
CA SER A 41 -5.00 14.55 4.96
C SER A 41 -3.98 14.06 3.94
N THR A 42 -4.45 13.66 2.76
CA THR A 42 -3.56 13.29 1.64
C THR A 42 -2.69 14.45 1.19
N GLU A 43 -3.15 15.70 1.37
CA GLU A 43 -2.40 16.91 1.02
C GLU A 43 -1.14 17.05 1.88
N ALA A 44 -1.26 16.89 3.20
CA ALA A 44 -0.12 17.01 4.10
C ALA A 44 0.91 15.89 3.89
N ILE A 45 0.46 14.67 3.61
CA ILE A 45 1.32 13.52 3.31
C ILE A 45 2.07 13.77 1.99
N ALA A 46 1.36 14.15 0.92
CA ALA A 46 1.96 14.41 -0.39
C ALA A 46 2.96 15.58 -0.33
N ASN A 47 2.67 16.63 0.42
CA ASN A 47 3.59 17.75 0.64
C ASN A 47 4.87 17.30 1.36
N TYR A 48 4.76 16.43 2.37
CA TYR A 48 5.95 15.85 3.00
C TYR A 48 6.77 15.03 1.99
N ILE A 49 6.12 14.18 1.19
CA ILE A 49 6.79 13.36 0.18
C ILE A 49 7.53 14.25 -0.83
N ASN A 50 6.87 15.27 -1.38
CA ASN A 50 7.46 16.22 -2.34
C ASN A 50 8.62 17.03 -1.75
N ALA A 51 8.56 17.36 -0.45
CA ALA A 51 9.63 18.08 0.22
C ALA A 51 10.89 17.23 0.40
N ASN A 52 10.74 15.92 0.61
CA ASN A 52 11.84 15.03 1.01
C ASN A 52 12.40 14.15 -0.12
N PHE A 53 11.64 13.93 -1.20
CA PHE A 53 12.06 13.06 -2.31
C PHE A 53 12.01 13.79 -3.66
N LYS A 54 12.99 13.50 -4.52
CA LYS A 54 13.14 14.18 -5.81
C LYS A 54 12.69 13.34 -6.99
N THR A 55 13.05 12.05 -7.01
CA THR A 55 12.74 11.16 -8.13
C THR A 55 11.31 10.64 -8.04
N GLU A 56 10.68 10.35 -9.18
CA GLU A 56 9.34 9.74 -9.22
C GLU A 56 9.34 8.37 -8.51
N THR A 57 10.41 7.60 -8.68
CA THR A 57 10.60 6.29 -8.04
C THR A 57 10.60 6.40 -6.51
N ASP A 58 11.36 7.33 -5.93
CA ASP A 58 11.41 7.50 -4.47
C ASP A 58 10.08 8.00 -3.92
N LYS A 59 9.41 8.91 -4.64
CA LYS A 59 8.10 9.43 -4.21
C LYS A 59 7.03 8.34 -4.22
N ILE A 60 6.99 7.50 -5.25
CA ILE A 60 6.07 6.35 -5.29
C ILE A 60 6.41 5.31 -4.25
N ARG A 61 7.71 5.07 -3.98
CA ARG A 61 8.09 4.19 -2.88
C ARG A 61 7.61 4.74 -1.53
N ALA A 62 7.76 6.05 -1.30
CA ALA A 62 7.28 6.70 -0.08
C ALA A 62 5.77 6.57 0.07
N ASP A 63 5.00 6.83 -0.99
CA ASP A 63 3.55 6.63 -0.97
C ASP A 63 3.18 5.16 -0.69
N PHE A 64 3.80 4.22 -1.40
CA PHE A 64 3.59 2.78 -1.20
C PHE A 64 3.84 2.39 0.26
N TYR A 65 4.98 2.80 0.80
CA TYR A 65 5.36 2.50 2.17
C TYR A 65 4.36 3.11 3.14
N TRP A 66 4.01 4.39 2.97
CA TRP A 66 3.05 5.06 3.84
C TRP A 66 1.70 4.36 3.81
N THR A 67 1.13 4.13 2.64
CA THR A 67 -0.18 3.48 2.45
C THR A 67 -0.18 2.08 3.05
N ALA A 68 0.81 1.24 2.75
CA ALA A 68 0.87 -0.15 3.22
C ALA A 68 1.17 -0.30 4.72
N SER A 69 1.90 0.65 5.31
CA SER A 69 2.24 0.61 6.75
C SER A 69 1.21 1.32 7.65
N ASN A 70 0.39 2.21 7.09
CA ASN A 70 -0.57 3.01 7.87
C ASN A 70 -2.03 2.56 7.67
N ILE A 71 -2.31 1.65 6.75
CA ILE A 71 -3.67 1.13 6.54
C ILE A 71 -3.64 -0.37 6.81
N SER A 72 -4.57 -0.83 7.64
CA SER A 72 -4.79 -2.25 7.92
C SER A 72 -5.89 -2.81 7.02
N TYR A 73 -5.71 -4.02 6.49
CA TYR A 73 -6.70 -4.64 5.62
C TYR A 73 -7.94 -5.10 6.41
N ASP A 74 -9.13 -4.68 5.99
CA ASP A 74 -10.39 -5.07 6.63
C ASP A 74 -10.89 -6.41 6.13
N VAL A 75 -10.23 -7.48 6.59
CA VAL A 75 -10.58 -8.86 6.22
C VAL A 75 -12.05 -9.17 6.55
N ALA A 76 -12.57 -8.67 7.66
CA ALA A 76 -13.94 -8.93 8.10
C ALA A 76 -14.99 -8.34 7.13
N ASN A 77 -14.72 -7.15 6.59
CA ASN A 77 -15.66 -6.43 5.71
C ASN A 77 -15.29 -6.52 4.22
N ARG A 78 -14.41 -7.44 3.82
CA ARG A 78 -13.91 -7.56 2.43
C ARG A 78 -15.00 -7.81 1.38
N TYR A 79 -16.15 -8.35 1.77
CA TYR A 79 -17.30 -8.59 0.89
C TYR A 79 -18.40 -7.52 1.03
N ALA A 80 -18.29 -6.59 1.97
CA ALA A 80 -19.31 -5.59 2.31
C ALA A 80 -18.86 -4.18 1.89
N VAL A 81 -18.35 -4.06 0.67
CA VAL A 81 -17.88 -2.77 0.14
C VAL A 81 -19.08 -1.91 -0.24
N ASN A 82 -19.16 -0.71 0.32
CA ASN A 82 -20.20 0.25 -0.04
C ASN A 82 -19.89 0.89 -1.41
N SER A 83 -20.65 0.51 -2.44
CA SER A 83 -20.53 1.05 -3.79
C SER A 83 -20.98 2.51 -3.92
N HIS A 84 -21.70 3.05 -2.93
CA HIS A 84 -22.19 4.43 -2.96
C HIS A 84 -21.23 5.46 -2.34
N GLU A 85 -20.19 5.02 -1.63
CA GLU A 85 -19.18 5.93 -1.11
C GLU A 85 -18.39 6.59 -2.26
N THR A 86 -18.29 7.91 -2.23
CA THR A 86 -17.43 8.68 -3.13
C THR A 86 -15.94 8.45 -2.83
N GLY A 87 -15.06 8.84 -3.77
CA GLY A 87 -13.61 8.78 -3.54
C GLY A 87 -13.15 9.59 -2.33
N ALA A 88 -13.72 10.78 -2.12
CA ALA A 88 -13.40 11.64 -0.98
C ALA A 88 -13.83 11.02 0.37
N GLU A 89 -14.98 10.36 0.41
CA GLU A 89 -15.46 9.65 1.60
C GLU A 89 -14.57 8.44 1.91
N LYS A 90 -14.20 7.66 0.90
CA LYS A 90 -13.25 6.55 1.03
C LYS A 90 -11.93 7.02 1.65
N ILE A 91 -11.35 8.10 1.13
CA ILE A 91 -10.10 8.68 1.66
C ILE A 91 -10.30 9.13 3.11
N THR A 92 -11.30 9.97 3.37
CA THR A 92 -11.54 10.54 4.71
C THR A 92 -11.74 9.46 5.76
N LYS A 93 -12.57 8.46 5.45
CA LYS A 93 -12.81 7.31 6.31
C LYS A 93 -11.52 6.52 6.55
N THR A 94 -10.77 6.21 5.49
CA THR A 94 -9.54 5.41 5.58
C THR A 94 -8.44 6.11 6.37
N LEU A 95 -8.24 7.42 6.17
CA LEU A 95 -7.28 8.19 6.96
C LEU A 95 -7.64 8.26 8.44
N LYS A 96 -8.94 8.29 8.76
CA LYS A 96 -9.46 8.32 10.14
C LYS A 96 -9.37 6.95 10.83
N THR A 97 -9.81 5.89 10.16
CA THR A 97 -9.88 4.54 10.74
C THR A 97 -8.58 3.77 10.60
N LYS A 98 -7.67 4.22 9.73
CA LYS A 98 -6.44 3.51 9.34
C LYS A 98 -6.74 2.08 8.87
N LYS A 99 -7.91 1.88 8.23
CA LYS A 99 -8.43 0.57 7.87
C LYS A 99 -9.30 0.62 6.62
N GLY A 100 -9.17 -0.36 5.74
CA GLY A 100 -9.97 -0.47 4.52
C GLY A 100 -9.70 -1.75 3.72
N VAL A 101 -10.34 -1.89 2.57
CA VAL A 101 -10.12 -3.02 1.62
C VAL A 101 -9.46 -2.52 0.33
N CYS A 102 -9.25 -3.38 -0.67
CA CYS A 102 -8.55 -3.04 -1.92
C CYS A 102 -8.89 -1.66 -2.52
N ILE A 103 -10.18 -1.32 -2.69
CA ILE A 103 -10.57 -0.01 -3.25
C ILE A 103 -10.17 1.19 -2.36
N HIS A 104 -10.15 1.01 -1.03
CA HIS A 104 -9.73 2.07 -0.11
C HIS A 104 -8.23 2.34 -0.21
N TYR A 105 -7.42 1.28 -0.32
CA TYR A 105 -5.99 1.40 -0.58
C TYR A 105 -5.74 2.08 -1.91
N ALA A 106 -6.36 1.57 -2.99
CA ALA A 106 -6.20 2.12 -4.34
C ALA A 106 -6.64 3.59 -4.40
N THR A 107 -7.71 3.97 -3.70
CA THR A 107 -8.17 5.37 -3.68
C THR A 107 -7.20 6.29 -2.94
N VAL A 108 -6.70 5.87 -1.76
CA VAL A 108 -5.73 6.67 -0.99
C VAL A 108 -4.41 6.79 -1.74
N PHE A 109 -3.85 5.68 -2.22
CA PHE A 109 -2.62 5.65 -2.99
C PHE A 109 -2.76 6.50 -4.27
N ASN A 110 -3.80 6.29 -5.08
CA ASN A 110 -4.01 7.09 -6.29
C ASN A 110 -4.12 8.59 -5.99
N ALA A 111 -4.81 8.99 -4.91
CA ALA A 111 -4.91 10.40 -4.53
C ALA A 111 -3.56 11.00 -4.11
N LEU A 112 -2.70 10.21 -3.46
CA LEU A 112 -1.36 10.62 -3.09
C LEU A 112 -0.45 10.71 -4.32
N VAL A 113 -0.44 9.69 -5.19
CA VAL A 113 0.31 9.68 -6.46
C VAL A 113 -0.01 10.90 -7.33
N GLN A 114 -1.29 11.24 -7.50
CA GLN A 114 -1.70 12.43 -8.25
C GLN A 114 -1.19 13.72 -7.61
N LYS A 115 -1.17 13.82 -6.27
CA LYS A 115 -0.69 15.01 -5.53
C LYS A 115 0.82 15.15 -5.51
N ILE A 116 1.57 14.07 -5.67
CA ILE A 116 3.03 14.12 -5.84
C ILE A 116 3.46 14.42 -7.29
N GLY A 117 2.47 14.65 -8.17
CA GLY A 117 2.66 15.11 -9.55
C GLY A 117 2.79 13.99 -10.59
N ILE A 118 2.37 12.77 -10.25
CA ILE A 118 2.50 11.61 -11.13
C ILE A 118 1.11 11.20 -11.64
N GLN A 119 1.03 10.91 -12.94
CA GLN A 119 -0.22 10.46 -13.54
C GLN A 119 -0.55 9.04 -13.05
N SER A 120 -1.76 8.87 -12.53
CA SER A 120 -2.25 7.56 -12.09
C SER A 120 -3.75 7.38 -12.24
N TYR A 121 -4.16 6.11 -12.27
CA TYR A 121 -5.53 5.68 -12.45
C TYR A 121 -5.85 4.48 -11.56
N ILE A 122 -7.06 4.45 -11.02
CA ILE A 122 -7.60 3.26 -10.35
C ILE A 122 -8.09 2.29 -11.42
N ILE A 123 -7.73 1.02 -11.28
CA ILE A 123 -8.20 -0.07 -12.13
C ILE A 123 -9.00 -1.03 -11.25
N GLU A 124 -10.20 -1.36 -11.69
CA GLU A 124 -11.07 -2.35 -11.05
C GLU A 124 -11.18 -3.60 -11.93
N GLY A 125 -11.25 -4.78 -11.31
CA GLY A 125 -11.32 -6.04 -12.04
C GLY A 125 -11.21 -7.25 -11.13
N TYR A 126 -10.59 -8.32 -11.63
CA TYR A 126 -10.41 -9.57 -10.89
C TYR A 126 -8.95 -9.99 -10.92
N THR A 127 -8.50 -10.61 -9.83
CA THR A 127 -7.14 -11.15 -9.72
C THR A 127 -7.11 -12.64 -10.08
N LYS A 128 -5.94 -13.15 -10.44
CA LYS A 128 -5.71 -14.58 -10.66
C LYS A 128 -4.97 -15.17 -9.46
N GLN A 129 -5.57 -16.17 -8.82
CA GLN A 129 -4.99 -16.89 -7.69
C GLN A 129 -4.90 -18.37 -8.04
N ASN A 130 -3.72 -18.99 -7.88
CA ASN A 130 -3.49 -20.40 -8.16
C ASN A 130 -3.97 -20.84 -9.56
N GLY A 131 -3.72 -20.01 -10.57
CA GLY A 131 -4.12 -20.33 -11.94
C GLY A 131 -5.59 -20.04 -12.29
N LYS A 132 -6.43 -19.62 -11.33
CA LYS A 132 -7.86 -19.36 -11.52
C LYS A 132 -8.22 -17.91 -11.25
N ILE A 133 -9.23 -17.39 -11.93
CA ILE A 133 -9.78 -16.05 -11.65
C ILE A 133 -10.49 -16.13 -10.28
N SER A 134 -10.20 -15.18 -9.40
CA SER A 134 -10.86 -15.03 -8.10
C SER A 134 -12.27 -14.48 -8.29
N ASP A 135 -13.25 -15.03 -7.58
CA ASP A 135 -14.62 -14.50 -7.58
C ASP A 135 -14.75 -13.15 -6.83
N LEU A 136 -13.79 -12.86 -5.94
CA LEU A 136 -13.71 -11.57 -5.27
C LEU A 136 -13.12 -10.53 -6.21
N ALA A 137 -13.90 -9.49 -6.49
CA ALA A 137 -13.46 -8.29 -7.21
C ALA A 137 -12.28 -7.60 -6.48
N HIS A 138 -11.45 -6.90 -7.25
CA HIS A 138 -10.25 -6.25 -6.77
C HIS A 138 -10.07 -4.88 -7.42
N ALA A 139 -9.30 -4.02 -6.75
CA ALA A 139 -8.93 -2.70 -7.23
C ALA A 139 -7.46 -2.43 -6.92
N TRP A 140 -6.74 -1.83 -7.87
CA TRP A 140 -5.33 -1.46 -7.78
C TRP A 140 -5.08 -0.14 -8.50
N THR A 141 -3.87 0.39 -8.41
CA THR A 141 -3.50 1.64 -9.08
C THR A 141 -2.48 1.38 -10.18
N ALA A 142 -2.63 2.03 -11.33
CA ALA A 142 -1.55 2.14 -12.31
C ALA A 142 -0.98 3.56 -12.27
N ALA A 143 0.34 3.68 -12.18
CA ALA A 143 1.06 4.95 -12.20
C ALA A 143 2.05 4.97 -13.36
N GLU A 144 2.25 6.13 -13.98
CA GLU A 144 3.25 6.32 -15.03
C GLU A 144 4.55 6.91 -14.45
N ILE A 145 5.64 6.15 -14.52
CA ILE A 145 6.97 6.52 -14.01
C ILE A 145 7.96 6.45 -15.16
N ASP A 146 8.70 7.51 -15.44
CA ASP A 146 9.73 7.51 -16.50
C ASP A 146 9.22 6.97 -17.85
N LYS A 147 7.97 7.32 -18.23
CA LYS A 147 7.25 6.82 -19.43
C LYS A 147 6.97 5.32 -19.45
N LYS A 148 7.06 4.64 -18.30
CA LYS A 148 6.68 3.24 -18.11
C LYS A 148 5.50 3.17 -17.15
N ARG A 149 4.57 2.25 -17.40
CA ARG A 149 3.46 1.99 -16.48
C ARG A 149 3.91 1.01 -15.41
N LEU A 150 3.77 1.42 -14.15
CA LEU A 150 3.89 0.58 -12.97
C LEU A 150 2.49 0.25 -12.47
N TYR A 151 2.26 -1.01 -12.10
CA TYR A 151 1.04 -1.44 -11.41
C TYR A 151 1.37 -1.58 -9.93
N CYS A 152 0.64 -0.86 -9.10
CA CYS A 152 0.84 -0.69 -7.67
C CYS A 152 -0.34 -1.25 -6.89
#